data_AF-A0A535M2P3-F1
#
_entry.id   AF-A0A535M2P3-F1
#
_cell.length_a   1.000
_cell.length_b   1.000
_cell.length_c   1.000
_cell.angle_alpha   90.00
_cell.angle_beta   90.00
_cell.angle_gamma   90.00
#
_symmetry.space_group_name_H-M   'P 1'
#
loop_
_entity.id
_entity.type
_entity.pdbx_description
1 polymer ?
#
loop_
_entity_poly.entity_id
_entity_poly.type
_entity_poly.pdbx_seq_one_letter_code
_entity_poly.pdbx_strand_id
1 'polypeptide(L)'
;MATKAPAADKTDNRAMLRVLTAVKRGDFSVRMPVTSTGPAGQVAIAVNDIIESNQRLERELRRLSKHVGKEGQFKHASIGDAGGGWAATLDSINDLIEDVVRPNTEMARVISAVAKGDLSQTMPTDIDGRRLQGQFLETARIVNTMVNQLRSFSSEVTRVAREVGTEGKLGGQAQVPGVAGVWKDLTDNVNFMAGNLTNQVRNIAEVTTAVANGDLSRKITVEGQGEILELKNTVNTMVDQLNAFASEVTRVAREVGTEGKLGGQADVKGVGGTWKDLTDNVNLMAGQLTNQIRNIADVTTAVANGDLSRKITVDVQGEILELKNTINTMVDQLNAFASEVTRVAREVGTEGKLGGQAQVKGVGG
;
A
#
# COMPACT_ATOMS: atom_id res chain seq x y z
N MET A 1 -1.06 18.89 118.69
CA MET A 1 -0.42 18.45 117.43
C MET A 1 -1.48 18.37 116.36
N ALA A 2 -1.40 19.25 115.36
CA ALA A 2 -2.34 19.29 114.24
C ALA A 2 -1.94 18.24 113.19
N THR A 3 -2.78 17.24 112.97
CA THR A 3 -2.69 16.35 111.81
C THR A 3 -3.42 17.01 110.63
N LYS A 4 -2.62 17.34 109.61
CA LYS A 4 -2.96 18.06 108.39
C LYS A 4 -4.00 17.27 107.58
N ALA A 5 -5.14 17.89 107.26
CA ALA A 5 -6.13 17.33 106.33
C ALA A 5 -5.49 17.14 104.93
N PRO A 6 -5.81 16.07 104.19
CA PRO A 6 -5.34 15.90 102.82
C PRO A 6 -5.89 17.05 101.96
N ALA A 7 -5.00 17.75 101.24
CA ALA A 7 -5.38 18.82 100.34
C ALA A 7 -6.36 18.25 99.30
N ALA A 8 -7.53 18.89 99.17
CA ALA A 8 -8.54 18.50 98.21
C ALA A 8 -7.95 18.46 96.80
N ASP A 9 -8.00 17.29 96.17
CA ASP A 9 -7.61 17.05 94.79
C ASP A 9 -8.59 17.77 93.85
N LYS A 10 -8.39 19.08 93.66
CA LYS A 10 -9.23 19.93 92.81
C LYS A 10 -8.58 20.06 91.44
N THR A 11 -9.23 19.51 90.41
CA THR A 11 -8.91 19.83 89.00
C THR A 11 -8.97 21.35 88.82
N ASP A 12 -7.91 21.97 88.30
CA ASP A 12 -7.96 23.39 87.93
C ASP A 12 -8.85 23.55 86.70
N ASN A 13 -10.15 23.77 86.95
CA ASN A 13 -11.16 23.94 85.91
C ASN A 13 -10.84 25.09 84.95
N ARG A 14 -10.06 26.11 85.36
CA ARG A 14 -9.62 27.19 84.46
C ARG A 14 -8.49 26.73 83.54
N ALA A 15 -7.58 25.89 84.00
CA ALA A 15 -6.59 25.25 83.13
C ALA A 15 -7.26 24.28 82.15
N MET A 16 -8.20 23.47 82.63
CA MET A 16 -8.95 22.53 81.79
C MET A 16 -9.75 23.24 80.70
N LEU A 17 -10.49 24.30 81.04
CA LEU A 17 -11.24 25.07 80.07
C LEU A 17 -10.33 25.73 79.01
N ARG A 18 -9.16 26.24 79.42
CA ARG A 18 -8.18 26.82 78.48
C ARG A 18 -7.64 25.77 77.50
N VAL A 19 -7.20 24.62 78.00
CA VAL A 19 -6.67 23.53 77.16
C VAL A 19 -7.75 23.00 76.23
N LEU A 20 -8.95 22.70 76.72
CA LEU A 20 -10.05 22.22 75.88
C LEU A 20 -10.49 23.28 74.85
N THR A 21 -10.42 24.58 75.17
CA THR A 21 -10.72 25.65 74.21
C THR A 21 -9.67 25.73 73.10
N ALA A 22 -8.39 25.54 73.43
CA ALA A 22 -7.31 25.50 72.44
C ALA A 22 -7.45 24.27 71.53
N VAL A 23 -7.73 23.09 72.10
CA VAL A 23 -7.99 21.84 71.37
C VAL A 23 -9.22 21.96 70.46
N LYS A 24 -10.31 22.59 70.94
CA LYS A 24 -11.51 22.88 70.13
C LYS A 24 -11.19 23.77 68.91
N ARG A 25 -10.16 24.62 69.00
CA ARG A 25 -9.68 25.46 67.89
C ARG A 25 -8.67 24.74 66.98
N GLY A 26 -8.38 23.47 67.24
CA GLY A 26 -7.43 22.65 66.46
C GLY A 26 -5.97 22.78 66.89
N ASP A 27 -5.67 23.43 68.02
CA ASP A 27 -4.33 23.43 68.60
C ASP A 27 -4.14 22.19 69.48
N PHE A 28 -3.49 21.17 68.92
CA PHE A 28 -3.17 19.93 69.63
C PHE A 28 -1.77 19.93 70.25
N SER A 29 -1.07 21.07 70.30
CA SER A 29 0.24 21.18 70.96
C SER A 29 0.15 21.40 72.48
N VAL A 30 -1.00 21.87 72.95
CA VAL A 30 -1.27 22.13 74.37
C VAL A 30 -1.38 20.86 75.20
N ARG A 31 -1.04 20.91 76.49
CA ARG A 31 -1.18 19.80 77.44
C ARG A 31 -1.74 20.28 78.77
N MET A 32 -2.56 19.44 79.40
CA MET A 32 -2.99 19.56 80.78
C MET A 32 -1.80 19.34 81.72
N PRO A 33 -1.56 20.23 82.69
CA PRO A 33 -0.58 19.98 83.75
C PRO A 33 -1.01 18.80 84.63
N VAL A 34 -0.14 17.81 84.83
CA VAL A 34 -0.38 16.67 85.72
C VAL A 34 0.21 17.00 87.10
N THR A 35 -0.56 17.67 87.94
CA THR A 35 -0.07 18.22 89.24
C THR A 35 -0.47 17.40 90.46
N SER A 36 -1.36 16.40 90.32
CA SER A 36 -1.80 15.53 91.41
C SER A 36 -1.82 14.06 90.98
N THR A 37 -1.72 13.14 91.94
CA THR A 37 -1.76 11.68 91.74
C THR A 37 -3.16 11.09 91.96
N GLY A 38 -4.16 11.92 92.27
CA GLY A 38 -5.55 11.51 92.47
C GLY A 38 -6.40 11.56 91.18
N PRO A 39 -7.73 11.42 91.28
CA PRO A 39 -8.65 11.45 90.15
C PRO A 39 -8.47 12.65 89.21
N ALA A 40 -8.10 13.84 89.72
CA ALA A 40 -7.88 15.02 88.88
C ALA A 40 -6.66 14.87 87.95
N GLY A 41 -5.60 14.22 88.44
CA GLY A 41 -4.42 13.87 87.64
C GLY A 41 -4.73 12.83 86.58
N GLN A 42 -5.57 11.84 86.89
CA GLN A 42 -6.01 10.83 85.92
C GLN A 42 -6.85 11.46 84.78
N VAL A 43 -7.70 12.44 85.10
CA VAL A 43 -8.42 13.21 84.08
C VAL A 43 -7.46 14.01 83.20
N ALA A 44 -6.43 14.65 83.77
CA ALA A 44 -5.41 15.37 83.01
C ALA A 44 -4.63 14.46 82.04
N ILE A 45 -4.29 13.24 82.47
CA ILE A 45 -3.65 12.21 81.63
C ILE A 45 -4.58 11.81 80.49
N ALA A 46 -5.84 11.45 80.77
CA ALA A 46 -6.79 11.04 79.74
C ALA A 46 -7.05 12.14 78.69
N VAL A 47 -7.13 13.41 79.13
CA VAL A 47 -7.25 14.55 78.20
C VAL A 47 -5.99 14.69 77.35
N ASN A 48 -4.80 14.55 77.93
CA ASN A 48 -3.54 14.59 77.18
C ASN A 48 -3.45 13.45 76.15
N ASP A 49 -3.90 12.25 76.49
CA ASP A 49 -3.92 11.10 75.57
C ASP A 49 -4.84 11.36 74.37
N ILE A 50 -6.02 11.95 74.60
CA ILE A 50 -6.94 12.37 73.53
C ILE A 50 -6.30 13.44 72.65
N ILE A 51 -5.64 14.44 73.24
CA ILE A 51 -4.95 15.50 72.49
C ILE A 51 -3.81 14.91 71.66
N GLU A 52 -3.05 13.98 72.22
CA GLU A 52 -1.97 13.30 71.51
C GLU A 52 -2.50 12.48 70.33
N SER A 53 -3.59 11.74 70.50
CA SER A 53 -4.24 10.99 69.43
C SER A 53 -4.69 11.91 68.29
N ASN A 54 -5.36 13.03 68.61
CA ASN A 54 -5.76 14.02 67.62
C ASN A 54 -4.56 14.65 66.89
N GLN A 55 -3.45 14.92 67.60
CA GLN A 55 -2.23 15.45 67.00
C GLN A 55 -1.55 14.43 66.07
N ARG A 56 -1.66 13.13 66.36
CA ARG A 56 -1.15 12.07 65.47
C ARG A 56 -2.00 11.97 64.21
N LEU A 57 -3.33 12.03 64.34
CA LEU A 57 -4.25 11.99 63.21
C LEU A 57 -4.07 13.18 62.28
N GLU A 58 -3.94 14.38 62.82
CA GLU A 58 -3.69 15.59 62.04
C GLU A 58 -2.40 15.47 61.20
N ARG A 59 -1.33 14.94 61.80
CA ARG A 59 -0.05 14.70 61.11
C ARG A 59 -0.17 13.66 60.00
N GLU A 60 -0.85 12.54 60.25
CA GLU A 60 -1.05 11.50 59.25
C GLU A 60 -1.95 11.96 58.09
N LEU A 61 -3.01 12.73 58.35
CA LEU A 61 -3.83 13.31 57.29
C LEU A 61 -3.05 14.29 56.40
N ARG A 62 -2.21 15.16 56.99
CA ARG A 62 -1.31 16.03 56.21
C ARG A 62 -0.32 15.23 55.38
N ARG A 63 0.23 14.17 55.95
CA ARG A 63 1.15 13.27 55.27
C ARG A 63 0.48 12.58 54.08
N LEU A 64 -0.70 11.99 54.28
CA LEU A 64 -1.49 11.35 53.22
C LEU A 64 -1.81 12.34 52.09
N SER A 65 -2.31 13.53 52.45
CA SER A 65 -2.63 14.57 51.47
C SER A 65 -1.43 14.92 50.58
N LYS A 66 -0.23 14.99 51.15
CA LYS A 66 1.00 15.23 50.39
C LYS A 66 1.36 14.07 49.45
N HIS A 67 1.36 12.84 49.96
CA HIS A 67 1.81 11.67 49.19
C HIS A 67 0.81 11.28 48.09
N VAL A 68 -0.48 11.22 48.43
CA VAL A 68 -1.55 10.87 47.48
C VAL A 68 -1.78 12.02 46.50
N GLY A 69 -1.80 13.27 46.97
CA GLY A 69 -2.17 14.43 46.16
C GLY A 69 -1.07 14.99 45.27
N LYS A 70 0.22 14.86 45.64
CA LYS A 70 1.33 15.46 44.88
C LYS A 70 2.32 14.46 44.30
N GLU A 71 2.58 13.38 45.02
CA GLU A 71 3.64 12.44 44.66
C GLU A 71 3.09 11.21 43.91
N GLY A 72 1.77 11.03 43.89
CA GLY A 72 1.13 9.84 43.32
C GLY A 72 1.56 8.55 44.03
N GLN A 73 2.07 8.67 45.27
CA GLN A 73 2.57 7.55 46.06
C GLN A 73 1.51 7.14 47.07
N PHE A 74 1.14 5.87 47.02
CA PHE A 74 0.02 5.33 47.79
C PHE A 74 0.56 4.54 48.98
N LYS A 75 0.41 5.11 50.18
CA LYS A 75 0.75 4.45 51.44
C LYS A 75 -0.48 4.50 52.35
N HIS A 76 -0.81 3.37 52.96
CA HIS A 76 -1.87 3.29 53.96
C HIS A 76 -1.52 4.18 55.16
N ALA A 77 -2.48 4.96 55.65
CA ALA A 77 -2.32 5.62 56.94
C ALA A 77 -2.40 4.61 58.07
N SER A 78 -1.57 4.82 59.08
CA SER A 78 -1.59 4.08 60.32
C SER A 78 -1.30 5.03 61.47
N ILE A 79 -2.12 4.98 62.52
CA ILE A 79 -1.87 5.68 63.78
C ILE A 79 -1.72 4.62 64.87
N GLY A 80 -0.55 3.98 64.98
CA GLY A 80 -0.16 3.12 66.12
C GLY A 80 -1.31 2.37 66.84
N ASP A 81 -1.33 2.45 68.17
CA ASP A 81 -2.27 1.75 69.07
C ASP A 81 -3.64 2.46 69.21
N ALA A 82 -4.12 3.14 68.16
CA ALA A 82 -5.39 3.86 68.18
C ALA A 82 -6.59 2.89 68.05
N GLY A 83 -7.00 2.27 69.16
CA GLY A 83 -8.20 1.43 69.20
C GLY A 83 -9.52 2.22 69.05
N GLY A 84 -10.56 1.55 68.57
CA GLY A 84 -11.95 2.07 68.54
C GLY A 84 -12.30 2.89 67.30
N GLY A 85 -13.09 3.97 67.46
CA GLY A 85 -13.63 4.75 66.34
C GLY A 85 -12.59 5.47 65.48
N TRP A 86 -11.37 5.68 66.00
CA TRP A 86 -10.26 6.28 65.26
C TRP A 86 -9.67 5.33 64.22
N ALA A 87 -9.54 4.05 64.55
CA ALA A 87 -9.16 3.01 63.58
C ALA A 87 -10.18 2.95 62.44
N ALA A 88 -11.48 2.85 62.77
CA ALA A 88 -12.54 2.80 61.76
C ALA A 88 -12.55 4.02 60.81
N THR A 89 -12.19 5.21 61.32
CA THR A 89 -12.09 6.43 60.50
C THR A 89 -10.90 6.36 59.54
N LEU A 90 -9.73 5.88 60.01
CA LEU A 90 -8.57 5.67 59.15
C LEU A 90 -8.81 4.59 58.11
N ASP A 91 -9.46 3.50 58.49
CA ASP A 91 -9.83 2.42 57.57
C ASP A 91 -10.74 2.96 56.46
N SER A 92 -11.74 3.78 56.81
CA SER A 92 -12.61 4.46 55.83
C SER A 92 -11.82 5.38 54.88
N ILE A 93 -10.81 6.09 55.38
CA ILE A 93 -9.96 6.96 54.55
C ILE A 93 -9.05 6.12 53.65
N ASN A 94 -8.49 5.04 54.16
CA ASN A 94 -7.66 4.11 53.40
C ASN A 94 -8.49 3.44 52.29
N ASP A 95 -9.71 3.00 52.58
CA ASP A 95 -10.64 2.46 51.58
C ASP A 95 -10.95 3.49 50.47
N LEU A 96 -11.23 4.75 50.84
CA LEU A 96 -11.46 5.81 49.85
C LEU A 96 -10.23 6.10 48.99
N ILE A 97 -9.05 6.12 49.59
CA ILE A 97 -7.79 6.26 48.84
C ILE A 97 -7.66 5.09 47.89
N GLU A 98 -7.84 3.87 48.37
CA GLU A 98 -7.71 2.66 47.58
C GLU A 98 -8.69 2.62 46.39
N ASP A 99 -9.95 3.01 46.60
CA ASP A 99 -10.99 3.07 45.57
C ASP A 99 -10.67 4.09 44.45
N VAL A 100 -9.91 5.14 44.75
CA VAL A 100 -9.46 6.13 43.74
C VAL A 100 -8.15 5.68 43.07
N VAL A 101 -7.27 5.03 43.82
CA VAL A 101 -5.92 4.67 43.40
C VAL A 101 -5.90 3.49 42.44
N ARG A 102 -6.67 2.45 42.75
CA ARG A 102 -6.67 1.21 41.96
C ARG A 102 -7.06 1.46 40.49
N PRO A 103 -8.17 2.16 40.16
CA PRO A 103 -8.54 2.41 38.77
C PRO A 103 -7.54 3.30 38.03
N ASN A 104 -6.92 4.27 38.72
CA ASN A 104 -5.92 5.14 38.11
C ASN A 104 -4.63 4.39 37.76
N THR A 105 -4.24 3.43 38.59
CA THR A 105 -3.07 2.57 38.35
C THR A 105 -3.29 1.67 37.13
N GLU A 106 -4.47 1.04 37.04
CA GLU A 106 -4.85 0.24 35.87
C GLU A 106 -4.95 1.07 34.59
N MET A 107 -5.48 2.28 34.67
CA MET A 107 -5.53 3.18 33.52
C MET A 107 -4.13 3.54 33.02
N ALA A 108 -3.21 3.90 33.92
CA ALA A 108 -1.83 4.18 33.57
C ALA A 108 -1.14 2.97 32.91
N ARG A 109 -1.41 1.76 33.42
CA ARG A 109 -0.92 0.51 32.83
C ARG A 109 -1.43 0.32 31.39
N VAL A 110 -2.73 0.50 31.15
CA VAL A 110 -3.33 0.35 29.82
C VAL A 110 -2.81 1.41 28.85
N ILE A 111 -2.71 2.67 29.27
CA ILE A 111 -2.14 3.74 28.44
C ILE A 111 -0.67 3.44 28.10
N SER A 112 0.11 2.94 29.05
CA SER A 112 1.50 2.53 28.83
C SER A 112 1.62 1.34 27.85
N ALA A 113 0.70 0.38 27.91
CA ALA A 113 0.63 -0.73 26.96
C ALA A 113 0.30 -0.24 25.54
N VAL A 114 -0.71 0.62 25.40
CA VAL A 114 -1.09 1.23 24.12
C VAL A 114 0.07 2.04 23.52
N ALA A 115 0.78 2.81 24.35
CA ALA A 115 1.96 3.57 23.91
C ALA A 115 3.10 2.68 23.39
N LYS A 116 3.21 1.44 23.89
CA LYS A 116 4.16 0.42 23.41
C LYS A 116 3.63 -0.39 22.22
N GLY A 117 2.42 -0.10 21.75
CA GLY A 117 1.75 -0.84 20.67
C GLY A 117 1.04 -2.12 21.10
N ASP A 118 1.00 -2.44 22.40
CA ASP A 118 0.21 -3.57 22.90
C ASP A 118 -1.26 -3.14 23.06
N LEU A 119 -1.99 -3.32 21.97
CA LEU A 119 -3.42 -3.05 21.94
C LEU A 119 -4.25 -4.19 22.52
N SER A 120 -3.67 -5.29 23.04
CA SER A 120 -4.44 -6.40 23.64
C SER A 120 -4.96 -6.06 25.06
N GLN A 121 -4.29 -5.13 25.74
CA GLN A 121 -4.61 -4.73 27.12
C GLN A 121 -5.84 -3.80 27.15
N THR A 122 -6.79 -4.09 28.04
CA THR A 122 -8.00 -3.29 28.25
C THR A 122 -8.14 -2.90 29.72
N MET A 123 -8.86 -1.82 29.98
CA MET A 123 -9.23 -1.41 31.33
C MET A 123 -10.22 -2.41 31.94
N PRO A 124 -9.87 -3.09 33.05
CA PRO A 124 -10.79 -4.01 33.72
C PRO A 124 -11.98 -3.24 34.31
N THR A 125 -13.16 -3.86 34.28
CA THR A 125 -14.37 -3.31 34.91
C THR A 125 -14.55 -3.76 36.37
N ASP A 126 -13.69 -4.66 36.82
CA ASP A 126 -13.63 -5.20 38.18
C ASP A 126 -12.16 -5.34 38.57
N ILE A 127 -11.77 -4.79 39.72
CA ILE A 127 -10.38 -4.79 40.20
C ILE A 127 -10.38 -5.39 41.61
N ASP A 128 -9.74 -6.55 41.76
CA ASP A 128 -9.68 -7.36 42.98
C ASP A 128 -11.05 -7.61 43.65
N GLY A 129 -12.08 -7.91 42.85
CA GLY A 129 -13.42 -8.23 43.33
C GLY A 129 -14.30 -7.01 43.61
N ARG A 130 -13.79 -5.79 43.37
CA ARG A 130 -14.57 -4.54 43.43
C ARG A 130 -14.90 -4.07 42.03
N ARG A 131 -16.18 -4.14 41.67
CA ARG A 131 -16.68 -3.65 40.37
C ARG A 131 -16.62 -2.13 40.33
N LEU A 132 -16.08 -1.58 39.24
CA LEU A 132 -16.10 -0.14 39.00
C LEU A 132 -17.55 0.35 38.87
N GLN A 133 -17.82 1.50 39.49
CA GLN A 133 -19.14 2.15 39.48
C GLN A 133 -19.03 3.62 39.09
N GLY A 134 -20.16 4.20 38.70
CA GLY A 134 -20.27 5.62 38.36
C GLY A 134 -19.23 6.06 37.33
N GLN A 135 -18.54 7.16 37.62
CA GLN A 135 -17.57 7.80 36.73
C GLN A 135 -16.34 6.93 36.42
N PHE A 136 -15.92 6.06 37.34
CA PHE A 136 -14.80 5.14 37.09
C PHE A 136 -15.17 4.09 36.03
N LEU A 137 -16.39 3.57 36.07
CA LEU A 137 -16.88 2.63 35.06
C LEU A 137 -17.03 3.31 33.70
N GLU A 138 -17.52 4.54 33.67
CA GLU A 138 -17.66 5.32 32.43
C GLU A 138 -16.29 5.59 31.80
N THR A 139 -15.32 6.06 32.59
CA THR A 139 -13.95 6.27 32.10
C THR A 139 -13.32 4.97 31.60
N ALA A 140 -13.52 3.85 32.29
CA ALA A 140 -13.04 2.54 31.84
C ALA A 140 -13.64 2.14 30.48
N ARG A 141 -14.93 2.40 30.26
CA ARG A 141 -15.59 2.16 28.96
C ARG A 141 -15.04 3.04 27.85
N ILE A 142 -14.77 4.31 28.13
CA ILE A 142 -14.17 5.25 27.16
C ILE A 142 -12.77 4.77 26.76
N VAL A 143 -11.93 4.41 27.74
CA VAL A 143 -10.60 3.85 27.49
C VAL A 143 -10.69 2.58 26.64
N ASN A 144 -11.59 1.65 26.98
CA ASN A 144 -11.78 0.42 26.21
C ASN A 144 -12.28 0.68 24.80
N THR A 145 -13.16 1.67 24.60
CA THR A 145 -13.62 2.06 23.27
C THR A 145 -12.46 2.59 22.43
N MET A 146 -11.60 3.42 23.00
CA MET A 146 -10.40 3.93 22.34
C MET A 146 -9.42 2.80 21.97
N VAL A 147 -9.13 1.88 22.90
CA VAL A 147 -8.27 0.71 22.63
C VAL A 147 -8.85 -0.15 21.51
N ASN A 148 -10.16 -0.41 21.54
CA ASN A 148 -10.81 -1.20 20.50
C ASN A 148 -10.74 -0.50 19.12
N GLN A 149 -10.93 0.83 19.07
CA GLN A 149 -10.81 1.60 17.84
C GLN A 149 -9.41 1.47 17.23
N LEU A 150 -8.37 1.64 18.07
CA LEU A 150 -6.98 1.46 17.66
C LEU A 150 -6.70 0.06 17.16
N ARG A 151 -7.21 -0.96 17.88
CA ARG A 151 -7.00 -2.37 17.53
C ARG A 151 -7.64 -2.71 16.19
N SER A 152 -8.90 -2.29 15.99
CA SER A 152 -9.62 -2.49 14.73
C SER A 152 -8.93 -1.78 13.57
N PHE A 153 -8.52 -0.52 13.75
CA PHE A 153 -7.80 0.23 12.71
C PHE A 153 -6.46 -0.44 12.36
N SER A 154 -5.66 -0.81 13.37
CA SER A 154 -4.35 -1.46 13.15
C SER A 154 -4.50 -2.81 12.43
N SER A 155 -5.46 -3.63 12.84
CA SER A 155 -5.77 -4.90 12.18
C SER A 155 -6.15 -4.68 10.72
N GLU A 156 -6.96 -3.66 10.46
CA GLU A 156 -7.50 -3.40 9.14
C GLU A 156 -6.48 -2.84 8.16
N VAL A 157 -5.64 -1.89 8.62
CA VAL A 157 -4.50 -1.40 7.85
C VAL A 157 -3.53 -2.53 7.54
N THR A 158 -3.23 -3.40 8.52
CA THR A 158 -2.37 -4.57 8.30
C THR A 158 -2.96 -5.51 7.25
N ARG A 159 -4.27 -5.76 7.30
CA ARG A 159 -4.97 -6.61 6.34
C ARG A 159 -4.93 -6.03 4.93
N VAL A 160 -5.27 -4.75 4.76
CA VAL A 160 -5.27 -4.08 3.45
C VAL A 160 -3.87 -4.01 2.86
N ALA A 161 -2.86 -3.67 3.68
CA ALA A 161 -1.46 -3.65 3.24
C ALA A 161 -1.00 -5.03 2.74
N ARG A 162 -1.38 -6.10 3.44
CA ARG A 162 -1.09 -7.47 3.01
C ARG A 162 -1.83 -7.83 1.73
N GLU A 163 -3.14 -7.60 1.65
CA GLU A 163 -3.96 -7.97 0.49
C GLU A 163 -3.52 -7.23 -0.78
N VAL A 164 -3.46 -5.89 -0.72
CA VAL A 164 -3.17 -5.05 -1.89
C VAL A 164 -1.67 -5.01 -2.18
N GLY A 165 -0.83 -4.90 -1.15
CA GLY A 165 0.61 -4.71 -1.30
C GLY A 165 1.42 -5.99 -1.43
N THR A 166 1.00 -7.11 -0.83
CA THR A 166 1.78 -8.36 -0.84
C THR A 166 1.11 -9.47 -1.65
N GLU A 167 -0.19 -9.71 -1.45
CA GLU A 167 -0.92 -10.80 -2.10
C GLU A 167 -1.41 -10.42 -3.51
N GLY A 168 -1.37 -9.14 -3.88
CA GLY A 168 -1.85 -8.64 -5.17
C GLY A 168 -3.38 -8.75 -5.34
N LYS A 169 -4.12 -8.93 -4.24
CA LYS A 169 -5.58 -8.92 -4.23
C LYS A 169 -6.09 -7.49 -4.28
N LEU A 170 -6.18 -6.98 -5.50
CA LEU A 170 -6.59 -5.59 -5.76
C LEU A 170 -8.07 -5.37 -5.41
N GLY A 171 -8.38 -4.26 -4.74
CA GLY A 171 -9.74 -3.87 -4.33
C GLY A 171 -10.02 -4.03 -2.83
N GLY A 172 -9.05 -4.49 -2.04
CA GLY A 172 -9.14 -4.47 -0.58
C GLY A 172 -9.30 -3.04 -0.05
N GLN A 173 -10.28 -2.85 0.82
CA GLN A 173 -10.56 -1.58 1.50
C GLN A 173 -10.69 -1.81 3.00
N ALA A 174 -10.23 -0.83 3.77
CA ALA A 174 -10.34 -0.77 5.21
C ALA A 174 -11.77 -0.39 5.62
N GLN A 175 -12.36 -1.21 6.47
CA GLN A 175 -13.67 -1.03 7.10
C GLN A 175 -13.49 -1.03 8.61
N VAL A 176 -13.47 0.16 9.20
CA VAL A 176 -13.32 0.33 10.65
C VAL A 176 -14.65 0.87 11.20
N PRO A 177 -15.43 0.07 11.95
CA PRO A 177 -16.72 0.51 12.47
C PRO A 177 -16.58 1.69 13.44
N GLY A 178 -17.54 2.61 13.41
CA GLY A 178 -17.64 3.69 14.40
C GLY A 178 -16.54 4.76 14.33
N VAL A 179 -15.70 4.77 13.29
CA VAL A 179 -14.70 5.84 13.10
C VAL A 179 -15.37 7.19 12.83
N ALA A 180 -14.86 8.22 13.49
CA ALA A 180 -15.22 9.61 13.26
C ALA A 180 -13.98 10.50 13.40
N GLY A 181 -14.06 11.72 12.86
CA GLY A 181 -12.94 12.68 12.86
C GLY A 181 -11.69 12.09 12.23
N VAL A 182 -10.54 12.28 12.89
CA VAL A 182 -9.22 11.84 12.39
C VAL A 182 -9.18 10.35 12.04
N TRP A 183 -9.87 9.49 12.78
CA TRP A 183 -9.90 8.05 12.48
C TRP A 183 -10.57 7.73 11.15
N LYS A 184 -11.62 8.49 10.83
CA LYS A 184 -12.30 8.37 9.55
C LYS A 184 -11.39 8.86 8.43
N ASP A 185 -10.80 10.04 8.59
CA ASP A 185 -9.89 10.63 7.58
C ASP A 185 -8.70 9.69 7.28
N LEU A 186 -8.13 9.06 8.31
CA LEU A 186 -7.05 8.07 8.13
C LEU A 186 -7.53 6.81 7.39
N THR A 187 -8.73 6.31 7.70
CA THR A 187 -9.32 5.15 7.02
C THR A 187 -9.60 5.48 5.55
N ASP A 188 -10.16 6.65 5.28
CA ASP A 188 -10.48 7.14 3.93
C ASP A 188 -9.20 7.36 3.11
N ASN A 189 -8.13 7.86 3.72
CA ASN A 189 -6.82 8.00 3.06
C ASN A 189 -6.20 6.65 2.67
N VAL A 190 -6.25 5.64 3.55
CA VAL A 190 -5.80 4.27 3.23
C VAL A 190 -6.62 3.69 2.09
N ASN A 191 -7.94 3.89 2.11
CA ASN A 191 -8.84 3.45 1.05
C ASN A 191 -8.58 4.14 -0.27
N PHE A 192 -8.30 5.44 -0.26
CA PHE A 192 -7.96 6.21 -1.46
C PHE A 192 -6.66 5.71 -2.08
N MET A 193 -5.63 5.49 -1.26
CA MET A 193 -4.35 4.93 -1.72
C MET A 193 -4.53 3.52 -2.32
N ALA A 194 -5.19 2.62 -1.60
CA ALA A 194 -5.45 1.26 -2.05
C ALA A 194 -6.32 1.22 -3.32
N GLY A 195 -7.33 2.09 -3.41
CA GLY A 195 -8.20 2.23 -4.57
C GLY A 195 -7.46 2.73 -5.81
N ASN A 196 -6.62 3.75 -5.67
CA ASN A 196 -5.81 4.28 -6.77
C ASN A 196 -4.85 3.22 -7.31
N LEU A 197 -4.07 2.58 -6.44
CA LEU A 197 -3.14 1.52 -6.85
C LEU A 197 -3.87 0.35 -7.51
N THR A 198 -5.00 -0.06 -6.93
CA THR A 198 -5.87 -1.10 -7.49
C THR A 198 -6.30 -0.76 -8.92
N ASN A 199 -6.85 0.43 -9.13
CA ASN A 199 -7.37 0.84 -10.43
C ASN A 199 -6.25 0.97 -11.47
N GLN A 200 -5.10 1.54 -11.07
CA GLN A 200 -3.94 1.72 -11.92
C GLN A 200 -3.37 0.37 -12.38
N VAL A 201 -3.06 -0.54 -11.43
CA VAL A 201 -2.47 -1.84 -11.75
C VAL A 201 -3.45 -2.71 -12.55
N ARG A 202 -4.74 -2.71 -12.20
CA ARG A 202 -5.75 -3.47 -12.94
C ARG A 202 -5.89 -2.99 -14.38
N ASN A 203 -5.93 -1.67 -14.61
CA ASN A 203 -6.04 -1.14 -15.96
C ASN A 203 -4.81 -1.44 -16.81
N ILE A 204 -3.62 -1.39 -16.22
CA ILE A 204 -2.38 -1.82 -16.88
C ILE A 204 -2.46 -3.30 -17.26
N ALA A 205 -2.85 -4.17 -16.33
CA ALA A 205 -2.98 -5.61 -16.58
C ALA A 205 -4.00 -5.94 -17.68
N GLU A 206 -5.13 -5.21 -17.72
CA GLU A 206 -6.12 -5.38 -18.78
C GLU A 206 -5.57 -5.01 -20.16
N VAL A 207 -4.83 -3.90 -20.26
CA VAL A 207 -4.25 -3.44 -21.53
C VAL A 207 -3.14 -4.38 -21.98
N THR A 208 -2.26 -4.82 -21.09
CA THR A 208 -1.22 -5.78 -21.46
C THR A 208 -1.79 -7.14 -21.85
N THR A 209 -2.88 -7.58 -21.21
CA THR A 209 -3.62 -8.79 -21.61
C THR A 209 -4.26 -8.62 -22.99
N ALA A 210 -4.84 -7.45 -23.28
CA ALA A 210 -5.42 -7.15 -24.59
C ALA A 210 -4.35 -7.18 -25.70
N VAL A 211 -3.20 -6.54 -25.46
CA VAL A 211 -2.04 -6.57 -26.36
C VAL A 211 -1.57 -8.00 -26.60
N ALA A 212 -1.48 -8.82 -25.55
CA ALA A 212 -1.10 -10.24 -25.68
C ALA A 212 -2.11 -11.05 -26.52
N ASN A 213 -3.38 -10.67 -26.53
CA ASN A 213 -4.42 -11.24 -27.37
C ASN A 213 -4.52 -10.60 -28.78
N GLY A 214 -3.62 -9.67 -29.11
CA GLY A 214 -3.58 -8.99 -30.41
C GLY A 214 -4.51 -7.78 -30.54
N ASP A 215 -5.19 -7.36 -29.48
CA ASP A 215 -5.98 -6.13 -29.46
C ASP A 215 -5.10 -4.92 -29.10
N LEU A 216 -4.64 -4.24 -30.15
CA LEU A 216 -3.79 -3.05 -30.07
C LEU A 216 -4.59 -1.73 -30.03
N SER A 217 -5.92 -1.81 -29.93
CA SER A 217 -6.78 -0.63 -29.85
C SER A 217 -6.91 -0.08 -28.42
N ARG A 218 -6.58 -0.90 -27.41
CA ARG A 218 -6.72 -0.54 -26.00
C ARG A 218 -5.51 0.23 -25.48
N LYS A 219 -5.78 1.28 -24.69
CA LYS A 219 -4.77 2.09 -23.99
C LYS A 219 -5.09 2.19 -22.50
N ILE A 220 -4.05 2.42 -21.72
CA ILE A 220 -4.19 2.77 -20.31
C ILE A 220 -4.74 4.19 -20.24
N THR A 221 -5.91 4.34 -19.63
CA THR A 221 -6.61 5.63 -19.52
C THR A 221 -6.55 6.22 -18.12
N VAL A 222 -6.40 5.36 -17.09
CA VAL A 222 -6.39 5.77 -15.68
C VAL A 222 -5.34 6.87 -15.44
N GLU A 223 -5.70 7.85 -14.60
CA GLU A 223 -4.79 8.92 -14.21
C GLU A 223 -3.71 8.41 -13.25
N GLY A 224 -2.50 8.91 -13.44
CA GLY A 224 -1.33 8.54 -12.66
C GLY A 224 -0.39 9.72 -12.53
N GLN A 225 0.44 9.68 -11.51
CA GLN A 225 1.52 10.63 -11.28
C GLN A 225 2.80 9.85 -10.96
N GLY A 226 3.96 10.51 -11.11
CA GLY A 226 5.26 9.89 -10.85
C GLY A 226 5.48 8.63 -11.68
N GLU A 227 5.96 7.56 -11.03
CA GLU A 227 6.32 6.29 -11.66
C GLU A 227 5.15 5.61 -12.38
N ILE A 228 3.92 5.76 -11.87
CA ILE A 228 2.73 5.19 -12.53
C ILE A 228 2.43 5.90 -13.85
N LEU A 229 2.65 7.22 -13.93
CA LEU A 229 2.49 7.96 -15.17
C LEU A 229 3.54 7.54 -16.20
N GLU A 230 4.78 7.37 -15.77
CA GLU A 230 5.86 6.89 -16.64
C GLU A 230 5.58 5.48 -17.17
N LEU A 231 5.11 4.58 -16.31
CA LEU A 231 4.71 3.23 -16.70
C LEU A 231 3.55 3.26 -17.71
N LYS A 232 2.51 4.06 -17.44
CA LYS A 232 1.39 4.29 -18.36
C LYS A 232 1.89 4.75 -19.74
N ASN A 233 2.75 5.76 -19.77
CA ASN A 233 3.27 6.32 -21.02
C ASN A 233 4.13 5.31 -21.77
N THR A 234 4.97 4.56 -21.06
CA THR A 234 5.81 3.52 -21.64
C THR A 234 4.97 2.43 -22.30
N VAL A 235 3.97 1.90 -21.57
CA VAL A 235 3.09 0.87 -22.11
C VAL A 235 2.26 1.41 -23.27
N ASN A 236 1.69 2.60 -23.18
CA ASN A 236 0.92 3.19 -24.28
C ASN A 236 1.78 3.43 -25.54
N THR A 237 3.03 3.87 -25.37
CA THR A 237 3.97 4.03 -26.49
C THR A 237 4.29 2.68 -27.14
N MET A 238 4.47 1.62 -26.34
CA MET A 238 4.64 0.26 -26.86
C MET A 238 3.42 -0.19 -27.68
N VAL A 239 2.20 0.05 -27.18
CA VAL A 239 0.97 -0.26 -27.94
C VAL A 239 0.92 0.51 -29.25
N ASP A 240 1.28 1.80 -29.24
CA ASP A 240 1.31 2.63 -30.45
C ASP A 240 2.31 2.12 -31.49
N GLN A 241 3.52 1.76 -31.05
CA GLN A 241 4.55 1.19 -31.93
C GLN A 241 4.11 -0.16 -32.54
N LEU A 242 3.52 -1.03 -31.72
CA LEU A 242 2.97 -2.32 -32.17
C LEU A 242 1.85 -2.12 -33.21
N ASN A 243 0.93 -1.19 -32.93
CA ASN A 243 -0.21 -0.94 -33.80
C ASN A 243 0.22 -0.36 -35.16
N ALA A 244 1.17 0.58 -35.13
CA ALA A 244 1.75 1.16 -36.33
C ALA A 244 2.47 0.09 -37.16
N PHE A 245 3.30 -0.74 -36.52
CA PHE A 245 3.99 -1.84 -37.21
C PHE A 245 3.02 -2.85 -37.82
N ALA A 246 2.01 -3.30 -37.08
CA ALA A 246 1.02 -4.25 -37.56
C ALA A 246 0.23 -3.71 -38.77
N SER A 247 -0.17 -2.44 -38.71
CA SER A 247 -0.85 -1.75 -39.81
C SER A 247 0.04 -1.69 -41.06
N GLU A 248 1.31 -1.37 -40.87
CA GLU A 248 2.24 -1.15 -41.96
C GLU A 248 2.67 -2.44 -42.65
N VAL A 249 2.93 -3.50 -41.88
CA VAL A 249 3.18 -4.84 -42.43
C VAL A 249 1.97 -5.34 -43.21
N THR A 250 0.76 -5.14 -42.69
CA THR A 250 -0.48 -5.52 -43.40
C THR A 250 -0.63 -4.76 -44.71
N ARG A 251 -0.32 -3.46 -44.71
CA ARG A 251 -0.39 -2.62 -45.91
C ARG A 251 0.61 -3.08 -46.97
N VAL A 252 1.88 -3.27 -46.61
CA VAL A 252 2.94 -3.70 -47.54
C VAL A 252 2.66 -5.09 -48.09
N ALA A 253 2.22 -6.02 -47.23
CA ALA A 253 1.85 -7.38 -47.65
C ALA A 253 0.70 -7.35 -48.68
N ARG A 254 -0.29 -6.48 -48.49
CA ARG A 254 -1.39 -6.30 -49.44
C ARG A 254 -0.93 -5.66 -50.74
N GLU A 255 -0.16 -4.58 -50.68
CA GLU A 255 0.31 -3.85 -51.87
C GLU A 255 1.24 -4.70 -52.74
N VAL A 256 2.27 -5.28 -52.15
CA VAL A 256 3.30 -6.03 -52.89
C VAL A 256 2.81 -7.44 -53.22
N GLY A 257 2.14 -8.10 -52.28
CA GLY A 257 1.75 -9.51 -52.42
C GLY A 257 0.41 -9.74 -53.12
N THR A 258 -0.59 -8.88 -52.90
CA THR A 258 -1.96 -9.10 -53.42
C THR A 258 -2.30 -8.17 -54.58
N GLU A 259 -2.02 -6.87 -54.44
CA GLU A 259 -2.37 -5.86 -55.44
C GLU A 259 -1.33 -5.75 -56.57
N GLY A 260 -0.14 -6.36 -56.41
CA GLY A 260 0.95 -6.29 -57.37
C GLY A 260 1.54 -4.89 -57.54
N LYS A 261 1.27 -3.97 -56.60
CA LYS A 261 1.87 -2.63 -56.54
C LYS A 261 3.28 -2.73 -55.99
N LEU A 262 4.22 -3.00 -56.89
CA LEU A 262 5.62 -3.19 -56.54
C LEU A 262 6.29 -1.87 -56.14
N GLY A 263 7.07 -1.90 -55.05
CA GLY A 263 7.79 -0.76 -54.50
C GLY A 263 7.24 -0.22 -53.18
N GLY A 264 6.16 -0.81 -52.65
CA GLY A 264 5.66 -0.49 -51.31
C GLY A 264 6.69 -0.83 -50.24
N GLN A 265 6.96 0.12 -49.34
CA GLN A 265 7.85 -0.03 -48.18
C GLN A 265 7.14 0.39 -46.92
N ALA A 266 7.42 -0.31 -45.83
CA ALA A 266 6.99 -0.02 -44.49
C ALA A 266 7.76 1.18 -43.92
N ASP A 267 7.03 2.20 -43.49
CA ASP A 267 7.53 3.33 -42.70
C ASP A 267 6.85 3.36 -41.33
N VAL A 268 7.56 2.88 -40.31
CA VAL A 268 7.09 2.89 -38.92
C VAL A 268 7.89 3.95 -38.16
N LYS A 269 7.23 5.04 -37.76
CA LYS A 269 7.89 6.16 -37.08
C LYS A 269 8.20 5.84 -35.62
N GLY A 270 9.35 6.33 -35.14
CA GLY A 270 9.72 6.27 -33.72
C GLY A 270 10.08 4.87 -33.22
N VAL A 271 10.42 3.94 -34.12
CA VAL A 271 10.90 2.60 -33.76
C VAL A 271 12.42 2.55 -33.73
N GLY A 272 12.96 1.82 -32.74
CA GLY A 272 14.38 1.51 -32.59
C GLY A 272 14.57 0.07 -32.15
N GLY A 273 15.82 -0.42 -32.16
CA GLY A 273 16.14 -1.80 -31.81
C GLY A 273 15.38 -2.81 -32.67
N THR A 274 14.87 -3.88 -32.05
CA THR A 274 14.19 -4.98 -32.73
C THR A 274 13.05 -4.54 -33.66
N TRP A 275 12.30 -3.50 -33.31
CA TRP A 275 11.23 -2.99 -34.15
C TRP A 275 11.73 -2.39 -35.47
N LYS A 276 12.87 -1.70 -35.41
CA LYS A 276 13.52 -1.17 -36.61
C LYS A 276 14.03 -2.32 -37.47
N ASP A 277 14.70 -3.30 -36.87
CA ASP A 277 15.24 -4.45 -37.58
C ASP A 277 14.14 -5.24 -38.31
N LEU A 278 12.97 -5.42 -37.68
CA LEU A 278 11.82 -6.06 -38.32
C LEU A 278 11.27 -5.26 -39.49
N THR A 279 11.18 -3.93 -39.35
CA THR A 279 10.73 -3.04 -40.43
C THR A 279 11.69 -3.07 -41.62
N ASP A 280 13.00 -3.00 -41.35
CA ASP A 280 14.05 -3.04 -42.38
C ASP A 280 14.05 -4.40 -43.11
N ASN A 281 13.80 -5.51 -42.40
CA ASN A 281 13.68 -6.85 -43.01
C ASN A 281 12.44 -6.98 -43.93
N VAL A 282 11.29 -6.45 -43.52
CA VAL A 282 10.08 -6.41 -44.38
C VAL A 282 10.34 -5.59 -45.64
N ASN A 283 11.04 -4.46 -45.51
CA ASN A 283 11.43 -3.62 -46.63
C ASN A 283 12.42 -4.30 -47.58
N LEU A 284 13.39 -5.03 -47.03
CA LEU A 284 14.35 -5.80 -47.82
C LEU A 284 13.63 -6.85 -48.66
N MET A 285 12.73 -7.63 -48.04
CA MET A 285 11.94 -8.65 -48.72
C MET A 285 11.03 -8.04 -49.80
N ALA A 286 10.28 -6.98 -49.46
CA ALA A 286 9.40 -6.28 -50.41
C ALA A 286 10.18 -5.70 -51.60
N GLY A 287 11.35 -5.12 -51.34
CA GLY A 287 12.25 -4.57 -52.35
C GLY A 287 12.84 -5.63 -53.27
N GLN A 288 13.29 -6.76 -52.71
CA GLN A 288 13.79 -7.90 -53.48
C GLN A 288 12.70 -8.46 -54.41
N LEU A 289 11.51 -8.75 -53.89
CA LEU A 289 10.38 -9.24 -54.70
C LEU A 289 9.99 -8.25 -55.79
N THR A 290 9.93 -6.95 -55.46
CA THR A 290 9.67 -5.87 -56.42
C THR A 290 10.66 -5.88 -57.58
N ASN A 291 11.96 -5.92 -57.28
CA ASN A 291 13.01 -5.88 -58.28
C ASN A 291 12.98 -7.14 -59.16
N GLN A 292 12.77 -8.31 -58.54
CA GLN A 292 12.72 -9.59 -59.25
C GLN A 292 11.56 -9.61 -60.25
N ILE A 293 10.34 -9.31 -59.81
CA ILE A 293 9.15 -9.34 -60.67
C ILE A 293 9.21 -8.28 -61.77
N ARG A 294 9.69 -7.06 -61.47
CA ARG A 294 9.80 -5.98 -62.48
C ARG A 294 10.78 -6.36 -63.59
N ASN A 295 11.93 -6.97 -63.25
CA ASN A 295 12.87 -7.45 -64.28
C ASN A 295 12.30 -8.57 -65.16
N ILE A 296 11.53 -9.49 -64.57
CA ILE A 296 10.84 -10.54 -65.32
C ILE A 296 9.79 -9.94 -66.27
N ALA A 297 9.01 -8.97 -65.79
CA ALA A 297 8.01 -8.27 -66.59
C ALA A 297 8.64 -7.51 -67.76
N ASP A 298 9.76 -6.80 -67.53
CA ASP A 298 10.47 -6.05 -68.57
C ASP A 298 10.98 -6.97 -69.69
N VAL A 299 11.57 -8.11 -69.35
CA VAL A 299 12.08 -9.08 -70.34
C VAL A 299 10.92 -9.74 -71.09
N THR A 300 9.86 -10.14 -70.39
CA THR A 300 8.69 -10.76 -71.02
C THR A 300 7.99 -9.79 -71.97
N THR A 301 7.92 -8.51 -71.61
CA THR A 301 7.38 -7.45 -72.48
C THR A 301 8.24 -7.22 -73.71
N ALA A 302 9.57 -7.21 -73.56
CA ALA A 302 10.49 -7.09 -74.69
C ALA A 302 10.33 -8.25 -75.68
N VAL A 303 10.26 -9.47 -75.17
CA VAL A 303 10.00 -10.68 -75.95
C VAL A 303 8.67 -10.59 -76.70
N ALA A 304 7.60 -10.12 -76.04
CA ALA A 304 6.29 -9.93 -76.67
C ALA A 304 6.31 -8.88 -77.80
N ASN A 305 7.18 -7.86 -77.70
CA ASN A 305 7.39 -6.85 -78.73
C ASN A 305 8.39 -7.29 -79.81
N GLY A 306 8.89 -8.53 -79.76
CA GLY A 306 9.83 -9.10 -80.74
C GLY A 306 11.31 -8.78 -80.47
N ASP A 307 11.64 -8.12 -79.35
CA ASP A 307 13.02 -7.92 -78.93
C ASP A 307 13.52 -9.11 -78.10
N LEU A 308 14.12 -10.07 -78.80
CA LEU A 308 14.68 -11.30 -78.22
C LEU A 308 16.15 -11.13 -77.76
N SER A 309 16.66 -9.89 -77.76
CA SER A 309 18.01 -9.61 -77.27
C SER A 309 18.07 -9.45 -75.74
N ARG A 310 16.92 -9.23 -75.08
CA ARG A 310 16.86 -9.01 -73.63
C ARG A 310 16.73 -10.32 -72.86
N LYS A 311 17.48 -10.41 -71.76
CA LYS A 311 17.45 -11.52 -70.80
C LYS A 311 17.33 -11.02 -69.38
N ILE A 312 16.82 -11.86 -68.49
CA ILE A 312 16.82 -11.59 -67.06
C ILE A 312 18.26 -11.77 -66.56
N THR A 313 18.85 -10.71 -66.04
CA THR A 313 20.25 -10.69 -65.58
C THR A 313 20.39 -10.63 -64.06
N VAL A 314 19.34 -10.23 -63.33
CA VAL A 314 19.36 -10.07 -61.88
C VAL A 314 19.79 -11.35 -61.17
N ASP A 315 20.60 -11.20 -60.13
CA ASP A 315 21.01 -12.31 -59.28
C ASP A 315 19.86 -12.73 -58.37
N VAL A 316 19.46 -13.99 -58.50
CA VAL A 316 18.27 -14.57 -57.86
C VAL A 316 18.60 -16.01 -57.47
N GLN A 317 17.93 -16.49 -56.43
CA GLN A 317 18.14 -17.82 -55.86
C GLN A 317 16.81 -18.57 -55.73
N GLY A 318 16.89 -19.88 -55.51
CA GLY A 318 15.72 -20.75 -55.29
C GLY A 318 14.76 -20.78 -56.49
N GLU A 319 13.46 -20.80 -56.21
CA GLU A 319 12.40 -20.89 -57.23
C GLU A 319 12.46 -19.74 -58.26
N ILE A 320 12.90 -18.55 -57.85
CA ILE A 320 13.04 -17.40 -58.76
C ILE A 320 14.20 -17.61 -59.75
N LEU A 321 15.25 -18.35 -59.37
CA LEU A 321 16.33 -18.72 -60.29
C LEU A 321 15.85 -19.71 -61.34
N GLU A 322 15.05 -20.70 -60.95
CA GLU A 322 14.45 -21.65 -61.89
C GLU A 322 13.53 -20.94 -62.88
N LEU A 323 12.71 -20.00 -62.40
CA LEU A 323 11.87 -19.16 -63.25
C LEU A 323 12.70 -18.31 -64.22
N LYS A 324 13.76 -17.65 -63.74
CA LYS A 324 14.72 -16.90 -64.57
C LYS A 324 15.31 -17.77 -65.68
N ASN A 325 15.79 -18.96 -65.33
CA ASN A 325 16.40 -19.87 -66.29
C ASN A 325 15.38 -20.35 -67.34
N THR A 326 14.18 -20.72 -66.91
CA THR A 326 13.09 -21.14 -67.79
C THR A 326 12.73 -20.05 -68.80
N ILE A 327 12.56 -18.81 -68.33
CA ILE A 327 12.25 -17.67 -69.21
C ILE A 327 13.42 -17.39 -70.15
N ASN A 328 14.66 -17.36 -69.67
CA ASN A 328 15.83 -17.11 -70.52
C ASN A 328 16.01 -18.20 -71.60
N THR A 329 15.76 -19.47 -71.27
CA THR A 329 15.77 -20.57 -72.26
C THR A 329 14.66 -20.41 -73.29
N MET A 330 13.46 -19.99 -72.88
CA MET A 330 12.37 -19.68 -73.81
C MET A 330 12.75 -18.52 -74.75
N VAL A 331 13.39 -17.45 -74.26
CA VAL A 331 13.92 -16.37 -75.11
C VAL A 331 14.93 -16.91 -76.13
N ASP A 332 15.85 -17.77 -75.69
CA ASP A 332 16.87 -18.37 -76.57
C ASP A 332 16.23 -19.23 -77.67
N GLN A 333 15.24 -20.05 -77.33
CA GLN A 333 14.50 -20.89 -78.28
C GLN A 333 13.73 -20.03 -79.31
N LEU A 334 13.04 -18.99 -78.84
CA LEU A 334 12.33 -18.06 -79.73
C LEU A 334 13.29 -17.33 -80.67
N ASN A 335 14.46 -16.92 -80.18
CA ASN A 335 15.45 -16.22 -80.99
C ASN A 335 16.04 -17.11 -82.08
N ALA A 336 16.33 -18.37 -81.74
CA ALA A 336 16.75 -19.38 -82.70
C ALA A 336 15.65 -19.65 -83.74
N PHE A 337 14.39 -19.76 -83.31
CA PHE A 337 13.25 -19.96 -84.21
C PHE A 337 13.06 -18.78 -85.17
N ALA A 338 13.09 -17.53 -84.68
CA ALA A 338 12.95 -16.34 -85.50
C ALA A 338 14.08 -16.23 -86.55
N SER A 339 15.30 -16.57 -86.17
CA SER A 339 16.46 -16.63 -87.08
C SER A 339 16.24 -17.67 -88.19
N GLU A 340 15.72 -18.84 -87.83
CA GLU A 340 15.49 -19.94 -88.77
C GLU A 340 14.34 -19.64 -89.74
N VAL A 341 13.25 -19.04 -89.26
CA VAL A 341 12.16 -18.56 -90.12
C VAL A 341 12.67 -17.52 -91.11
N THR A 342 13.51 -16.58 -90.66
CA THR A 342 14.12 -15.57 -91.53
C THR A 342 15.01 -16.22 -92.60
N ARG A 343 15.80 -17.22 -92.21
CA ARG A 343 16.65 -17.99 -93.12
C ARG A 343 15.83 -18.73 -94.19
N VAL A 344 14.82 -19.49 -93.76
CA VAL A 344 13.95 -20.25 -94.67
C VAL A 344 13.14 -19.32 -95.57
N ALA A 345 12.60 -18.22 -95.06
CA ALA A 345 11.89 -17.22 -95.85
C ALA A 345 12.80 -16.61 -96.93
N ARG A 346 14.08 -16.38 -96.62
CA ARG A 346 15.07 -15.91 -97.59
C ARG A 346 15.38 -16.98 -98.66
N GLU A 347 15.62 -18.22 -98.25
CA GLU A 347 15.93 -19.32 -99.19
C GLU A 347 14.77 -19.65 -100.14
N VAL A 348 13.54 -19.70 -99.61
CA VAL A 348 12.34 -20.04 -100.39
C VAL A 348 11.85 -18.84 -101.20
N GLY A 349 11.82 -17.65 -100.59
CA GLY A 349 11.22 -16.45 -101.19
C GLY A 349 12.15 -15.65 -102.10
N THR A 350 13.43 -15.51 -101.75
CA THR A 350 14.40 -14.70 -102.52
C THR A 350 15.41 -15.53 -103.32
N GLU A 351 15.82 -16.71 -102.83
CA GLU A 351 16.78 -17.57 -103.54
C GLU A 351 16.13 -18.65 -104.41
N GLY A 352 14.79 -18.81 -104.35
CA GLY A 352 14.04 -19.77 -105.18
C GLY A 352 14.32 -21.24 -104.89
N LYS A 353 14.94 -21.57 -103.76
CA LYS A 353 15.20 -22.96 -103.34
C LYS A 353 13.97 -23.53 -102.64
N LEU A 354 13.14 -24.25 -103.39
CA LEU A 354 11.97 -24.94 -102.85
C LEU A 354 12.40 -26.19 -102.07
N GLY A 355 12.02 -26.27 -100.79
CA GLY A 355 12.28 -27.44 -99.91
C GLY A 355 13.05 -27.15 -98.61
N GLY A 356 13.39 -25.90 -98.31
CA GLY A 356 14.04 -25.54 -97.04
C GLY A 356 13.13 -25.82 -95.84
N GLN A 357 13.54 -26.73 -94.96
CA GLN A 357 12.87 -26.98 -93.68
C GLN A 357 13.57 -26.19 -92.56
N ALA A 358 12.78 -25.65 -91.64
CA ALA A 358 13.30 -25.04 -90.42
C ALA A 358 13.76 -26.14 -89.47
N GLN A 359 15.03 -26.12 -89.07
CA GLN A 359 15.58 -26.97 -88.01
C GLN A 359 15.97 -26.10 -86.82
N VAL A 360 15.13 -26.11 -85.79
CA VAL A 360 15.41 -25.41 -84.53
C VAL A 360 15.90 -26.42 -83.51
N LYS A 361 17.14 -26.27 -83.05
CA LYS A 361 17.72 -27.15 -82.02
C LYS A 361 17.16 -26.76 -80.64
N GLY A 362 16.73 -27.75 -79.86
CA GLY A 362 16.34 -27.56 -78.46
C GLY A 362 14.85 -27.28 -78.22
N VAL A 363 13.99 -27.37 -79.24
CA VAL A 363 12.52 -27.38 -79.05
C VAL A 363 12.10 -28.83 -78.81
N GLY A 364 11.82 -29.17 -77.55
CA GLY A 364 11.22 -30.45 -77.21
C GLY A 364 9.71 -30.37 -77.38
N GLY A 365 9.19 -31.16 -78.31
CA GLY A 365 7.76 -31.44 -78.51
C GLY A 365 7.58 -32.92 -78.75
#